data_AF-C7N0M2-F1
#
_entry.id   AF-C7N0M2-F1
#
_cell.length_a   1.000
_cell.length_b   1.000
_cell.length_c   1.000
_cell.angle_alpha   90.00
_cell.angle_beta   90.00
_cell.angle_gamma   90.00
#
_symmetry.space_group_name_H-M   'P 1'
#
loop_
_entity.id
_entity.type
_entity.pdbx_description
1 polymer ?
#
loop_
_entity_poly.entity_id
_entity_poly.type
_entity_poly.pdbx_seq_one_letter_code
_entity_poly.pdbx_strand_id
1 'polypeptide(L)'
;MKNNKYHRASRVSRTSTEAAKHAWLPSQFEDIRKLSPAEAARKAKRVLRPIREYSLGEEICNALTHGLGAVLAIAALVIAVVTAVRHGGGVRIAAALIYTISMFVEYLMSTLYHALPAEGAKRVFKVLDHSAIYLFIAGSYTPFCLLTLAPDGGYLLCGVVWGLAIAGIAAEAFWTYRPRWVSAVLYLLMGWCVVWFLPPLVHALPTPGLILLVAGGIAYSIGAAFYVLKKVPYMHTVFHVLVVVGSVLQFLAIVLYVL
;
A
#
# COMPACT_ATOMS: atom_id res chain seq x y z
N MET A 1 -14.95 -58.01 -17.77
CA MET A 1 -15.33 -56.85 -16.93
C MET A 1 -14.85 -55.53 -17.56
N LYS A 2 -15.53 -55.00 -18.59
CA LYS A 2 -15.28 -53.65 -19.12
C LYS A 2 -16.56 -53.14 -19.78
N ASN A 3 -17.54 -52.62 -19.02
CA ASN A 3 -18.69 -51.95 -19.64
C ASN A 3 -19.48 -50.94 -18.78
N ASN A 4 -18.87 -50.30 -17.77
CA ASN A 4 -19.62 -49.40 -16.86
C ASN A 4 -19.09 -47.94 -16.74
N LYS A 5 -18.15 -47.51 -17.60
CA LYS A 5 -17.61 -46.13 -17.56
C LYS A 5 -18.24 -45.15 -18.56
N TYR A 6 -18.79 -45.62 -19.68
CA TYR A 6 -19.37 -44.75 -20.71
C TYR A 6 -20.80 -44.25 -20.39
N HIS A 7 -21.57 -44.99 -19.58
CA HIS A 7 -22.93 -44.58 -19.19
C HIS A 7 -22.98 -43.55 -18.06
N ARG A 8 -21.92 -43.41 -17.25
CA ARG A 8 -21.88 -42.43 -16.14
C ARG A 8 -21.43 -41.04 -16.59
N ALA A 9 -20.48 -40.96 -17.51
CA ALA A 9 -19.97 -39.68 -18.05
C ALA A 9 -20.99 -38.97 -18.96
N SER A 10 -21.77 -39.72 -19.75
CA SER A 10 -22.82 -39.18 -20.63
C SER A 10 -24.05 -38.64 -19.89
N ARG A 11 -24.29 -39.12 -18.66
CA ARG A 11 -25.41 -38.67 -17.82
C ARG A 11 -25.06 -37.39 -17.04
N VAL A 12 -23.81 -37.24 -16.57
CA VAL A 12 -23.31 -36.03 -15.88
C VAL A 12 -23.08 -34.86 -16.85
N SER A 13 -22.67 -35.14 -18.10
CA SER A 13 -22.47 -34.08 -19.11
C SER A 13 -23.78 -33.49 -19.62
N ARG A 14 -24.85 -34.31 -19.74
CA ARG A 14 -26.19 -33.85 -20.14
C ARG A 14 -26.88 -33.03 -19.05
N THR A 15 -26.78 -33.43 -17.78
CA THR A 15 -27.40 -32.68 -16.67
C THR A 15 -26.72 -31.34 -16.38
N SER A 16 -25.40 -31.24 -16.59
CA SER A 16 -24.64 -29.98 -16.41
C SER A 16 -24.82 -28.99 -17.56
N THR A 17 -25.04 -29.46 -18.79
CA THR A 17 -25.33 -28.58 -19.94
C THR A 17 -26.78 -28.10 -20.00
N GLU A 18 -27.77 -28.86 -19.51
CA GLU A 18 -29.13 -28.36 -19.37
C GLU A 18 -29.30 -27.39 -18.20
N ALA A 19 -28.67 -27.66 -17.05
CA ALA A 19 -28.73 -26.76 -15.89
C ALA A 19 -28.11 -25.37 -16.19
N ALA A 20 -27.07 -25.32 -17.04
CA ALA A 20 -26.45 -24.08 -17.48
C ALA A 20 -27.32 -23.25 -18.45
N LYS A 21 -28.28 -23.85 -19.16
CA LYS A 21 -29.17 -23.14 -20.10
C LYS A 21 -30.20 -22.26 -19.39
N HIS A 22 -30.63 -22.68 -18.19
CA HIS A 22 -31.69 -22.01 -17.41
C HIS A 22 -31.18 -21.28 -16.17
N ALA A 23 -29.87 -21.30 -15.90
CA ALA A 23 -29.28 -20.48 -14.85
C ALA A 23 -29.40 -18.99 -15.19
N TRP A 24 -29.96 -18.22 -14.27
CA TRP A 24 -30.06 -16.77 -14.38
C TRP A 24 -28.65 -16.16 -14.36
N LEU A 25 -28.35 -15.32 -15.36
CA LEU A 25 -27.09 -14.60 -15.51
C LEU A 25 -27.41 -13.09 -15.54
N PRO A 26 -26.66 -12.24 -14.83
CA PRO A 26 -26.80 -10.79 -14.94
C PRO A 26 -26.65 -10.33 -16.41
N SER A 27 -27.39 -9.31 -16.84
CA SER A 27 -27.48 -8.84 -18.24
C SER A 27 -26.13 -8.58 -18.92
N GLN A 28 -25.13 -8.13 -18.16
CA GLN A 28 -23.74 -7.95 -18.62
C GLN A 28 -23.03 -9.25 -19.07
N PHE A 29 -23.62 -10.42 -18.83
CA PHE A 29 -23.09 -11.75 -19.21
C PHE A 29 -23.94 -12.48 -20.25
N GLU A 30 -24.98 -11.84 -20.79
CA GLU A 30 -25.91 -12.44 -21.75
C GLU A 30 -25.21 -12.79 -23.08
N ASP A 31 -24.21 -12.01 -23.47
CA ASP A 31 -23.34 -12.28 -24.63
C ASP A 31 -22.48 -13.54 -24.49
N ILE A 32 -22.29 -14.08 -23.27
CA ILE A 32 -21.55 -15.34 -23.08
C ILE A 32 -22.32 -16.53 -23.68
N ARG A 33 -23.66 -16.47 -23.73
CA ARG A 33 -24.50 -17.52 -24.34
C ARG A 33 -24.34 -17.63 -25.86
N LYS A 34 -23.90 -16.55 -26.52
CA LYS A 34 -23.67 -16.50 -27.97
C LYS A 34 -22.28 -16.98 -28.38
N LEU A 35 -21.38 -17.19 -27.41
CA LEU A 35 -20.03 -17.65 -27.67
C LEU A 35 -20.02 -19.15 -27.98
N SER A 36 -19.24 -19.56 -28.97
CA SER A 36 -18.95 -20.98 -29.16
C SER A 36 -18.31 -21.56 -27.89
N PRO A 37 -18.41 -22.88 -27.63
CA PRO A 37 -17.79 -23.51 -26.47
C PRO A 37 -16.29 -23.21 -26.33
N ALA A 38 -15.58 -23.08 -27.45
CA ALA A 38 -14.16 -22.71 -27.47
C ALA A 38 -13.93 -21.24 -27.07
N GLU A 39 -14.79 -20.31 -27.49
CA GLU A 39 -14.71 -18.90 -27.14
C GLU A 39 -15.14 -18.64 -25.69
N ALA A 40 -16.18 -19.33 -25.22
CA ALA A 40 -16.59 -19.31 -23.82
C ALA A 40 -15.48 -19.88 -22.92
N ALA A 41 -14.84 -20.99 -23.30
CA ALA A 41 -13.69 -21.54 -22.59
C ALA A 41 -12.48 -20.60 -22.63
N ARG A 42 -12.20 -19.92 -23.76
CA ARG A 42 -11.11 -18.93 -23.88
C ARG A 42 -11.39 -17.68 -23.05
N LYS A 43 -12.63 -17.18 -23.04
CA LYS A 43 -13.07 -16.05 -22.22
C LYS A 43 -13.05 -16.41 -20.75
N ALA A 44 -13.54 -17.59 -20.36
CA ALA A 44 -13.43 -18.13 -19.01
C ALA A 44 -11.97 -18.28 -18.58
N LYS A 45 -11.08 -18.83 -19.41
CA LYS A 45 -9.64 -18.95 -19.12
C LYS A 45 -8.93 -17.59 -19.03
N ARG A 46 -9.42 -16.56 -19.72
CA ARG A 46 -8.94 -15.17 -19.64
C ARG A 46 -9.44 -14.46 -18.39
N VAL A 47 -10.71 -14.69 -18.00
CA VAL A 47 -11.35 -14.13 -16.80
C VAL A 47 -10.85 -14.83 -15.52
N LEU A 48 -10.63 -16.14 -15.58
CA LEU A 48 -10.08 -16.99 -14.51
C LEU A 48 -8.56 -17.04 -14.51
N ARG A 49 -7.87 -16.20 -15.30
CA ARG A 49 -6.40 -16.21 -15.33
C ARG A 49 -5.94 -15.84 -13.92
N PRO A 50 -5.30 -16.77 -13.17
CA PRO A 50 -5.00 -16.53 -11.78
C PRO A 50 -4.10 -15.30 -11.67
N ILE A 51 -4.49 -14.36 -10.81
CA ILE A 51 -3.65 -13.23 -10.45
C ILE A 51 -2.42 -13.85 -9.78
N ARG A 52 -1.24 -13.72 -10.40
CA ARG A 52 0.03 -14.27 -9.89
C ARG A 52 0.16 -14.00 -8.39
N GLU A 53 0.23 -15.04 -7.58
CA GLU A 53 0.56 -14.94 -6.15
C GLU A 53 2.07 -14.84 -5.99
N TYR A 54 2.52 -14.30 -4.86
CA TYR A 54 3.95 -14.23 -4.58
C TYR A 54 4.49 -15.63 -4.31
N SER A 55 5.64 -15.94 -4.88
CA SER A 55 6.41 -17.13 -4.51
C SER A 55 6.93 -17.02 -3.08
N LEU A 56 7.29 -18.15 -2.46
CA LEU A 56 7.90 -18.15 -1.13
C LEU A 56 9.14 -17.25 -1.04
N GLY A 57 9.99 -17.27 -2.08
CA GLY A 57 11.17 -16.40 -2.13
C GLY A 57 10.82 -14.91 -2.16
N GLU A 58 9.76 -14.52 -2.86
CA GLU A 58 9.27 -13.14 -2.86
C GLU A 58 8.70 -12.74 -1.49
N GLU A 59 7.91 -13.61 -0.85
CA GLU A 59 7.38 -13.37 0.49
C GLU A 59 8.51 -13.17 1.52
N ILE A 60 9.56 -14.01 1.46
CA ILE A 60 10.74 -13.87 2.32
C ILE A 60 11.45 -12.53 2.06
N CYS A 61 11.72 -12.18 0.80
CA CYS A 61 12.37 -10.91 0.47
C CYS A 61 11.54 -9.70 0.91
N ASN A 62 10.22 -9.75 0.74
CA ASN A 62 9.31 -8.68 1.15
C ASN A 62 9.28 -8.54 2.68
N ALA A 63 9.22 -9.66 3.41
CA ALA A 63 9.25 -9.66 4.88
C ALA A 63 10.60 -9.18 5.43
N LEU A 64 11.73 -9.59 4.84
CA LEU A 64 13.06 -9.16 5.29
C LEU A 64 13.31 -7.67 5.07
N THR A 65 12.92 -7.15 3.90
CA THR A 65 13.13 -5.73 3.56
C THR A 65 12.36 -4.81 4.50
N HIS A 66 11.08 -5.05 4.73
CA HIS A 66 10.30 -4.26 5.69
C HIS A 66 10.60 -4.61 7.14
N GLY A 67 11.03 -5.84 7.44
CA GLY A 67 11.47 -6.23 8.79
C GLY A 67 12.70 -5.45 9.23
N LEU A 68 13.67 -5.25 8.31
CA LEU A 68 14.78 -4.34 8.53
C LEU A 68 14.30 -2.90 8.73
N GLY A 69 13.34 -2.44 7.92
CA GLY A 69 12.68 -1.14 8.09
C GLY A 69 12.08 -0.95 9.49
N ALA A 70 11.41 -1.97 10.04
CA ALA A 70 10.81 -1.93 11.37
C ALA A 70 11.86 -1.77 12.48
N VAL A 71 12.99 -2.50 12.37
CA VAL A 71 14.11 -2.36 13.32
C VAL A 71 14.73 -0.98 13.22
N LEU A 72 14.96 -0.46 12.01
CA LEU A 72 15.46 0.89 11.80
C LEU A 72 14.48 1.95 12.33
N ALA A 73 13.17 1.73 12.23
CA ALA A 73 12.16 2.64 12.73
C ALA A 73 12.18 2.76 14.27
N ILE A 74 12.58 1.71 15.00
CA ILE A 74 12.80 1.79 16.46
C ILE A 74 13.98 2.73 16.77
N ALA A 75 15.09 2.61 16.04
CA ALA A 75 16.22 3.52 16.21
C ALA A 75 15.84 4.96 15.84
N ALA A 76 15.08 5.13 14.74
CA ALA A 76 14.57 6.42 14.29
C ALA A 76 13.65 7.09 15.32
N LEU A 77 12.78 6.32 15.99
CA LEU A 77 11.93 6.81 17.09
C LEU A 77 12.78 7.42 18.21
N VAL A 78 13.82 6.71 18.68
CA VAL A 78 14.70 7.21 19.74
C VAL A 78 15.41 8.49 19.30
N ILE A 79 16.01 8.48 18.10
CA ILE A 79 16.74 9.64 17.56
C ILE A 79 15.81 10.85 17.43
N ALA A 80 14.62 10.69 16.83
CA ALA A 80 13.68 11.78 16.61
C ALA A 80 13.17 12.38 17.93
N VAL A 81 12.83 11.53 18.91
CA VAL A 81 12.36 12.01 20.22
C VAL A 81 13.46 12.73 20.98
N VAL A 82 14.69 12.21 21.01
CA VAL A 82 15.83 12.88 21.65
C VAL A 82 16.10 14.23 20.99
N THR A 83 16.11 14.28 19.65
CA THR A 83 16.27 15.54 18.90
C THR A 83 15.15 16.54 19.25
N ALA A 84 13.89 16.10 19.27
CA ALA A 84 12.76 16.93 19.62
C ALA A 84 12.86 17.51 21.05
N VAL A 85 13.30 16.71 22.03
CA VAL A 85 13.51 17.15 23.41
C VAL A 85 14.63 18.21 23.48
N ARG A 86 15.75 17.98 22.78
CA ARG A 86 16.89 18.91 22.79
C ARG A 86 16.57 20.27 22.16
N HIS A 87 15.61 20.32 21.23
CA HIS A 87 15.18 21.56 20.55
C HIS A 87 13.87 22.14 21.11
N GLY A 88 13.58 21.91 22.39
CA GLY A 88 12.51 22.60 23.13
C GLY A 88 11.25 21.77 23.40
N GLY A 89 11.19 20.53 22.92
CA GLY A 89 10.12 19.58 23.26
C GLY A 89 8.72 20.00 22.76
N GLY A 90 7.69 19.73 23.57
CA GLY A 90 6.31 20.12 23.30
C GLY A 90 5.76 19.51 22.00
N VAL A 91 5.27 20.35 21.10
CA VAL A 91 4.71 19.94 19.79
C VAL A 91 5.73 19.15 18.96
N ARG A 92 7.04 19.39 19.13
CA ARG A 92 8.09 18.61 18.44
C ARG A 92 8.07 17.14 18.83
N ILE A 93 7.86 16.84 20.12
CA ILE A 93 7.79 15.46 20.61
C ILE A 93 6.55 14.78 20.03
N ALA A 94 5.40 15.47 20.06
CA ALA A 94 4.16 14.94 19.47
C ALA A 94 4.34 14.63 17.98
N ALA A 95 4.91 15.57 17.21
CA ALA A 95 5.19 15.38 15.79
C ALA A 95 6.17 14.22 15.53
N ALA A 96 7.26 14.14 16.30
CA ALA A 96 8.24 13.05 16.20
C ALA A 96 7.62 11.68 16.49
N LEU A 97 6.81 11.58 17.56
CA LEU A 97 6.12 10.34 17.94
C LEU A 97 5.12 9.91 16.86
N ILE A 98 4.26 10.81 16.39
CA ILE A 98 3.27 10.50 15.35
C ILE A 98 3.95 9.99 14.08
N TYR A 99 5.01 10.67 13.64
CA TYR A 99 5.78 10.27 12.47
C TYR A 99 6.44 8.90 12.65
N THR A 100 7.19 8.69 13.74
CA THR A 100 8.01 7.48 13.89
C THR A 100 7.20 6.25 14.32
N ILE A 101 6.11 6.42 15.08
CA ILE A 101 5.19 5.32 15.41
C ILE A 101 4.45 4.85 14.15
N SER A 102 3.95 5.77 13.32
CA SER A 102 3.28 5.38 12.07
C SER A 102 4.23 4.68 11.10
N MET A 103 5.49 5.14 11.01
CA MET A 103 6.56 4.46 10.27
C MET A 103 6.81 3.03 10.78
N PHE A 104 6.94 2.86 12.10
CA PHE A 104 7.13 1.54 12.70
C PHE A 104 5.94 0.61 12.41
N VAL A 105 4.71 1.11 12.53
CA VAL A 105 3.49 0.33 12.26
C VAL A 105 3.42 -0.11 10.80
N GLU A 106 3.75 0.75 9.83
CA GLU A 106 3.79 0.40 8.41
C GLU A 106 4.75 -0.75 8.12
N TYR A 107 5.99 -0.64 8.58
CA TYR A 107 6.97 -1.70 8.40
C TYR A 107 6.60 -2.99 9.14
N LEU A 108 6.07 -2.90 10.36
CA LEU A 108 5.68 -4.07 11.13
C LEU A 108 4.50 -4.81 10.48
N MET A 109 3.44 -4.09 10.10
CA MET A 109 2.26 -4.72 9.50
C MET A 109 2.59 -5.37 8.17
N SER A 110 3.46 -4.74 7.36
CA SER A 110 3.94 -5.33 6.11
C SER A 110 4.78 -6.58 6.32
N THR A 111 5.69 -6.54 7.29
CA THR A 111 6.50 -7.70 7.67
C THR A 111 5.61 -8.88 8.06
N LEU A 112 4.62 -8.64 8.91
CA LEU A 112 3.69 -9.67 9.39
C LEU A 112 2.81 -10.20 8.26
N TYR A 113 2.34 -9.35 7.35
CA TYR A 113 1.56 -9.75 6.19
C TYR A 113 2.33 -10.72 5.27
N HIS A 114 3.61 -10.46 5.03
CA HIS A 114 4.45 -11.31 4.18
C HIS A 114 5.01 -12.54 4.91
N ALA A 115 5.21 -12.46 6.23
CA ALA A 115 5.75 -13.57 7.02
C ALA A 115 4.70 -14.64 7.38
N LEU A 116 3.42 -14.27 7.51
CA LEU A 116 2.38 -15.18 8.00
C LEU A 116 1.73 -15.98 6.85
N PRO A 117 1.82 -17.33 6.87
CA PRO A 117 1.26 -18.18 5.81
C PRO A 117 -0.23 -18.49 6.00
N ALA A 118 -0.76 -18.39 7.22
CA ALA A 118 -2.13 -18.79 7.54
C ALA A 118 -3.16 -17.86 6.87
N GLU A 119 -4.09 -18.41 6.08
CA GLU A 119 -5.02 -17.63 5.24
C GLU A 119 -5.86 -16.61 6.03
N GLY A 120 -6.36 -17.00 7.21
CA GLY A 120 -7.13 -16.12 8.09
C GLY A 120 -6.32 -14.91 8.57
N ALA A 121 -5.11 -15.17 9.07
CA ALA A 121 -4.19 -14.12 9.49
C ALA A 121 -3.78 -13.24 8.29
N LYS A 122 -3.47 -13.85 7.15
CA LYS A 122 -3.05 -13.14 5.93
C LYS A 122 -4.10 -12.15 5.43
N ARG A 123 -5.39 -12.47 5.56
CA ARG A 123 -6.47 -11.54 5.21
C ARG A 123 -6.49 -10.32 6.13
N VAL A 124 -6.35 -10.51 7.45
CA VAL A 124 -6.33 -9.42 8.43
C VAL A 124 -5.09 -8.54 8.24
N PHE A 125 -3.91 -9.16 8.18
CA PHE A 125 -2.66 -8.43 8.03
C PHE A 125 -2.55 -7.72 6.69
N LYS A 126 -3.21 -8.21 5.63
CA LYS A 126 -3.32 -7.45 4.37
C LYS A 126 -4.06 -6.13 4.54
N VAL A 127 -5.17 -6.13 5.29
CA VAL A 127 -5.92 -4.89 5.58
C VAL A 127 -5.05 -3.96 6.41
N LEU A 128 -4.39 -4.49 7.44
CA LEU A 128 -3.52 -3.70 8.31
C LEU A 128 -2.31 -3.12 7.57
N ASP A 129 -1.63 -3.91 6.75
CA ASP A 129 -0.50 -3.50 5.91
C ASP A 129 -0.87 -2.33 4.99
N HIS A 130 -1.93 -2.50 4.19
CA HIS A 130 -2.39 -1.44 3.30
C HIS A 130 -2.92 -0.21 4.06
N SER A 131 -3.57 -0.41 5.21
CA SER A 131 -4.04 0.69 6.05
C SER A 131 -2.87 1.50 6.64
N ALA A 132 -1.78 0.81 7.00
CA ALA A 132 -0.62 1.43 7.60
C ALA A 132 0.12 2.36 6.61
N ILE A 133 0.02 2.13 5.30
CA ILE A 133 0.52 3.06 4.28
C ILE A 133 -0.19 4.42 4.39
N TYR A 134 -1.52 4.45 4.51
CA TYR A 134 -2.25 5.71 4.71
C TYR A 134 -1.86 6.39 6.01
N LEU A 135 -1.76 5.61 7.10
CA LEU A 135 -1.35 6.13 8.40
C LEU A 135 0.05 6.75 8.33
N PHE A 136 1.00 6.10 7.65
CA PHE A 136 2.36 6.58 7.54
C PHE A 136 2.48 7.82 6.64
N ILE A 137 1.71 7.92 5.54
CA ILE A 137 1.66 9.15 4.75
C ILE A 137 1.15 10.31 5.62
N ALA A 138 0.10 10.14 6.42
CA ALA A 138 -0.35 11.20 7.32
C ALA A 138 0.65 11.51 8.43
N GLY A 139 1.29 10.48 8.98
CA GLY A 139 2.34 10.63 9.98
C GLY A 139 3.55 11.41 9.46
N SER A 140 3.99 11.17 8.23
CA SER A 140 5.14 11.85 7.63
C SER A 140 4.88 13.32 7.31
N TYR A 141 3.63 13.71 7.07
CA TYR A 141 3.23 15.11 6.92
C TYR A 141 3.26 15.87 8.25
N THR A 142 3.04 15.19 9.38
CA THR A 142 2.76 15.83 10.67
C THR A 142 3.87 16.76 11.14
N PRO A 143 5.17 16.41 11.10
CA PRO A 143 6.26 17.33 11.46
C PRO A 143 6.30 18.59 10.61
N PHE A 144 6.20 18.46 9.28
CA PHE A 144 6.19 19.60 8.38
C PHE A 144 4.97 20.50 8.62
N CYS A 145 3.79 19.91 8.85
CA CYS A 145 2.56 20.66 9.06
C CYS A 145 2.56 21.42 10.39
N LEU A 146 2.97 20.77 11.48
CA LEU A 146 2.86 21.33 12.82
C LEU A 146 4.05 22.20 13.24
N LEU A 147 5.19 22.10 12.53
CA LEU A 147 6.40 22.84 12.88
C LEU A 147 6.83 23.80 11.77
N THR A 148 7.05 23.29 10.55
CA THR A 148 7.57 24.10 9.44
C THR A 148 6.50 25.03 8.84
N LEU A 149 5.30 24.51 8.60
CA LEU A 149 4.20 25.20 7.93
C LEU A 149 3.13 25.72 8.89
N ALA A 150 3.33 25.62 10.21
CA ALA A 150 2.36 26.07 11.20
C ALA A 150 1.83 27.50 10.96
N PRO A 151 2.68 28.51 10.64
CA PRO A 151 2.19 29.86 10.35
C PRO A 151 1.54 30.00 8.95
N ASP A 152 1.79 29.07 8.03
CA ASP A 152 1.43 29.17 6.61
C ASP A 152 0.41 28.12 6.16
N GLY A 153 -0.54 27.78 7.05
CA GLY A 153 -1.65 26.87 6.74
C GLY A 153 -1.34 25.38 6.93
N GLY A 154 -0.26 25.04 7.63
CA GLY A 154 0.12 23.66 7.94
C GLY A 154 -0.97 22.87 8.69
N TYR A 155 -1.75 23.51 9.56
CA TYR A 155 -2.89 22.86 10.21
C TYR A 155 -4.00 22.42 9.23
N LEU A 156 -4.26 23.22 8.18
CA LEU A 156 -5.21 22.86 7.13
C LEU A 156 -4.69 21.65 6.34
N LEU A 157 -3.42 21.68 5.92
CA LEU A 157 -2.79 20.55 5.24
C LEU A 157 -2.85 19.28 6.09
N CYS A 158 -2.54 19.39 7.39
CA CYS A 158 -2.62 18.29 8.35
C CYS A 158 -4.03 17.71 8.41
N GLY A 159 -5.06 18.55 8.56
CA GLY A 159 -6.45 18.12 8.61
C GLY A 159 -6.92 17.42 7.34
N VAL A 160 -6.53 17.93 6.16
CA VAL A 160 -6.85 17.31 4.86
C VAL A 160 -6.19 15.94 4.75
N VAL A 161 -4.88 15.84 5.01
CA VAL A 161 -4.14 14.58 4.85
C VAL A 161 -4.62 13.53 5.85
N TRP A 162 -4.83 13.89 7.13
CA TRP A 162 -5.39 12.95 8.11
C TRP A 162 -6.83 12.54 7.78
N GLY A 163 -7.67 13.45 7.27
CA GLY A 163 -9.01 13.12 6.79
C GLY A 163 -8.99 12.11 5.63
N LEU A 164 -8.09 12.31 4.66
CA LEU A 164 -7.87 11.37 3.56
C LEU A 164 -7.33 10.02 4.06
N ALA A 165 -6.46 10.02 5.07
CA ALA A 165 -5.94 8.79 5.67
C ALA A 165 -7.05 7.97 6.31
N ILE A 166 -7.91 8.60 7.11
CA ILE A 166 -9.05 7.95 7.77
C ILE A 166 -10.00 7.38 6.72
N ALA A 167 -10.33 8.15 5.68
CA ALA A 167 -11.16 7.69 4.58
C ALA A 167 -10.51 6.52 3.82
N GLY A 168 -9.20 6.57 3.60
CA GLY A 168 -8.42 5.51 2.94
C GLY A 168 -8.38 4.22 3.75
N ILE A 169 -8.17 4.31 5.07
CA ILE A 169 -8.19 3.18 6.01
C ILE A 169 -9.58 2.55 6.06
N ALA A 170 -10.63 3.38 6.15
CA ALA A 170 -12.01 2.88 6.10
C ALA A 170 -12.28 2.15 4.76
N ALA A 171 -11.87 2.73 3.64
CA ALA A 171 -12.01 2.10 2.33
C ALA A 171 -11.27 0.76 2.24
N GLU A 172 -10.08 0.62 2.83
CA GLU A 172 -9.34 -0.64 2.85
C GLU A 172 -10.04 -1.71 3.72
N ALA A 173 -10.64 -1.30 4.84
CA ALA A 173 -11.41 -2.18 5.71
C ALA A 173 -12.67 -2.74 5.02
N PHE A 174 -13.36 -1.93 4.22
CA PHE A 174 -14.57 -2.35 3.50
C PHE A 174 -14.30 -2.93 2.10
N TRP A 175 -13.15 -2.64 1.48
CA TRP A 175 -12.81 -3.05 0.11
C TRP A 175 -11.40 -3.63 -0.03
N THR A 176 -11.09 -4.65 0.78
CA THR A 176 -9.77 -5.31 0.91
C THR A 176 -9.14 -5.86 -0.38
N TYR A 177 -9.95 -6.16 -1.42
CA TYR A 177 -9.46 -6.73 -2.69
C TYR A 177 -9.56 -5.76 -3.87
N ARG A 178 -9.55 -4.45 -3.58
CA ARG A 178 -9.50 -3.42 -4.62
C ARG A 178 -8.30 -3.56 -5.56
N PRO A 179 -8.40 -3.11 -6.82
CA PRO A 179 -7.29 -3.15 -7.75
C PRO A 179 -6.09 -2.34 -7.24
N ARG A 180 -4.90 -2.94 -7.27
CA ARG A 180 -3.65 -2.31 -6.77
C ARG A 180 -3.39 -0.91 -7.33
N TRP A 181 -3.71 -0.66 -8.59
CA TRP A 181 -3.50 0.64 -9.22
C TRP A 181 -4.36 1.74 -8.57
N VAL A 182 -5.55 1.40 -8.07
CA VAL A 182 -6.42 2.35 -7.34
C VAL A 182 -5.74 2.75 -6.04
N SER A 183 -5.22 1.78 -5.27
CA SER A 183 -4.46 2.05 -4.05
C SER A 183 -3.24 2.94 -4.35
N ALA A 184 -2.45 2.58 -5.38
CA ALA A 184 -1.27 3.34 -5.76
C ALA A 184 -1.61 4.80 -6.12
N VAL A 185 -2.67 5.04 -6.90
CA VAL A 185 -3.12 6.39 -7.24
C VAL A 185 -3.54 7.17 -5.99
N LEU A 186 -4.31 6.55 -5.09
CA LEU A 186 -4.75 7.21 -3.85
C LEU A 186 -3.57 7.56 -2.94
N TYR A 187 -2.60 6.66 -2.79
CA TYR A 187 -1.38 6.93 -2.03
C TYR A 187 -0.57 8.08 -2.64
N LEU A 188 -0.44 8.12 -3.97
CA LEU A 188 0.27 9.20 -4.64
C LEU A 188 -0.47 10.54 -4.51
N LEU A 189 -1.78 10.57 -4.75
CA LEU A 189 -2.56 11.81 -4.60
C LEU A 189 -2.44 12.38 -3.19
N MET A 190 -2.54 11.52 -2.18
CA MET A 190 -2.35 11.91 -0.78
C MET A 190 -0.89 12.35 -0.50
N GLY A 191 0.09 11.60 -0.99
CA GLY A 191 1.50 11.89 -0.81
C GLY A 191 1.97 13.17 -1.49
N TRP A 192 1.28 13.62 -2.54
CA TRP A 192 1.59 14.85 -3.28
C TRP A 192 0.75 16.07 -2.84
N CYS A 193 -0.07 15.96 -1.78
CA CYS A 193 -0.82 17.10 -1.24
C CYS A 193 0.06 18.31 -0.85
N VAL A 194 1.32 18.07 -0.51
CA VAL A 194 2.29 19.12 -0.17
C VAL A 194 2.56 20.09 -1.34
N VAL A 195 2.27 19.71 -2.59
CA VAL A 195 2.46 20.57 -3.77
C VAL A 195 1.73 21.91 -3.64
N TRP A 196 0.52 21.90 -3.08
CA TRP A 196 -0.26 23.12 -2.87
C TRP A 196 0.37 24.08 -1.85
N PHE A 197 1.29 23.59 -1.03
CA PHE A 197 2.03 24.33 -0.02
C PHE A 197 3.52 24.46 -0.38
N LEU A 198 3.91 24.23 -1.64
CA LEU A 198 5.30 24.37 -2.07
C LEU A 198 5.89 25.76 -1.84
N PRO A 199 5.21 26.87 -2.19
CA PRO A 199 5.77 28.20 -1.94
C PRO A 199 6.15 28.45 -0.47
N PRO A 200 5.24 28.27 0.52
CA PRO A 200 5.63 28.45 1.92
C PRO A 200 6.68 27.42 2.39
N LEU A 201 6.63 26.19 1.87
CA LEU A 201 7.61 25.15 2.23
C LEU A 201 9.04 25.51 1.78
N VAL A 202 9.19 26.04 0.56
CA VAL A 202 10.48 26.46 0.01
C VAL A 202 11.05 27.65 0.80
N HIS A 203 10.19 28.52 1.33
CA HIS A 203 10.62 29.63 2.18
C HIS A 203 10.98 29.20 3.60
N ALA A 204 10.27 28.21 4.15
CA ALA A 204 10.42 27.76 5.53
C ALA A 204 11.52 26.69 5.72
N LEU A 205 11.88 25.93 4.67
CA LEU A 205 12.80 24.81 4.76
C LEU A 205 14.13 25.10 4.02
N PRO A 206 15.30 24.91 4.67
CA PRO A 206 16.60 25.05 4.01
C PRO A 206 16.72 24.12 2.79
N THR A 207 17.45 24.57 1.76
CA THR A 207 17.62 23.83 0.49
C THR A 207 18.03 22.36 0.66
N PRO A 208 18.98 21.99 1.53
CA PRO A 208 19.32 20.58 1.74
C PRO A 208 18.14 19.73 2.26
N GLY A 209 17.33 20.28 3.17
CA GLY A 209 16.12 19.62 3.67
C GLY A 209 15.07 19.44 2.57
N LEU A 210 14.90 20.44 1.70
CA LEU A 210 14.02 20.36 0.55
C LEU A 210 14.47 19.29 -0.46
N ILE A 211 15.78 19.18 -0.73
CA ILE A 211 16.34 18.15 -1.62
C ILE A 211 16.05 16.76 -1.07
N LEU A 212 16.26 16.53 0.22
CA LEU A 212 15.94 15.25 0.87
C LEU A 212 14.46 14.91 0.77
N LEU A 213 13.58 15.88 1.02
CA LEU A 213 12.14 15.70 0.92
C LEU A 213 11.70 15.34 -0.51
N VAL A 214 12.19 16.09 -1.51
CA VAL A 214 11.87 15.85 -2.93
C VAL A 214 12.42 14.50 -3.39
N ALA A 215 13.67 14.18 -3.05
CA ALA A 215 14.27 12.88 -3.38
C ALA A 215 13.49 11.72 -2.75
N GLY A 216 13.02 11.87 -1.50
CA GLY A 216 12.14 10.91 -0.85
C GLY A 216 10.80 10.74 -1.58
N GLY A 217 10.15 11.86 -1.96
CA GLY A 217 8.90 11.84 -2.74
C GLY A 217 9.04 11.19 -4.12
N ILE A 218 10.17 11.39 -4.79
CA ILE A 218 10.51 10.73 -6.06
C ILE A 218 10.71 9.22 -5.84
N ALA A 219 11.44 8.82 -4.79
CA ALA A 219 11.63 7.40 -4.45
C ALA A 219 10.29 6.69 -4.23
N TYR A 220 9.36 7.29 -3.47
CA TYR A 220 8.00 6.76 -3.30
C TYR A 220 7.23 6.67 -4.61
N SER A 221 7.35 7.69 -5.47
CA SER A 221 6.63 7.73 -6.75
C SER A 221 7.11 6.65 -7.73
N ILE A 222 8.42 6.46 -7.82
CA ILE A 222 9.02 5.36 -8.60
C ILE A 222 8.63 4.01 -7.99
N GLY A 223 8.65 3.90 -6.66
CA GLY A 223 8.21 2.70 -5.95
C GLY A 223 6.76 2.32 -6.31
N ALA A 224 5.85 3.28 -6.32
CA ALA A 224 4.45 3.05 -6.68
C ALA A 224 4.29 2.49 -8.10
N ALA A 225 5.15 2.90 -9.06
CA ALA A 225 5.16 2.31 -10.39
C ALA A 225 5.52 0.81 -10.33
N PHE A 226 6.57 0.43 -9.58
CA PHE A 226 6.95 -0.96 -9.39
C PHE A 226 5.90 -1.79 -8.64
N TYR A 227 5.19 -1.19 -7.68
CA TYR A 227 4.08 -1.83 -6.97
C TYR A 227 2.96 -2.30 -7.91
N VAL A 228 2.65 -1.53 -8.96
CA VAL A 228 1.61 -1.88 -9.94
C VAL A 228 2.07 -2.99 -10.89
N LEU A 229 3.39 -3.16 -11.08
CA LEU A 229 4.01 -4.15 -12.00
C LEU A 229 4.06 -5.59 -11.43
N LYS A 230 3.02 -6.05 -10.73
CA LYS A 230 2.94 -7.37 -10.05
C LYS A 230 3.23 -8.59 -10.97
N LYS A 231 3.11 -8.43 -12.28
CA LYS A 231 3.31 -9.51 -13.25
C LYS A 231 4.77 -9.94 -13.37
N VAL A 232 5.72 -9.08 -12.98
CA VAL A 232 7.15 -9.37 -13.04
C VAL A 232 7.65 -9.79 -11.64
N PRO A 233 8.46 -10.87 -11.53
CA PRO A 233 9.03 -11.30 -10.25
C PRO A 233 9.77 -10.20 -9.51
N TYR A 234 9.67 -10.20 -8.18
CA TYR A 234 10.40 -9.30 -7.26
C TYR A 234 10.11 -7.79 -7.38
N MET A 235 9.22 -7.34 -8.28
CA MET A 235 8.88 -5.91 -8.38
C MET A 235 8.28 -5.35 -7.08
N HIS A 236 7.60 -6.18 -6.29
CA HIS A 236 7.10 -5.77 -4.99
C HIS A 236 8.22 -5.57 -3.96
N THR A 237 9.27 -6.38 -4.02
CA THR A 237 10.48 -6.21 -3.23
C THR A 237 11.21 -4.93 -3.62
N VAL A 238 11.29 -4.60 -4.91
CA VAL A 238 11.85 -3.32 -5.38
C VAL A 238 11.03 -2.14 -4.83
N PHE A 239 9.70 -2.25 -4.82
CA PHE A 239 8.84 -1.27 -4.16
C PHE A 239 9.18 -1.13 -2.68
N HIS A 240 9.32 -2.22 -1.92
CA HIS A 240 9.70 -2.20 -0.51
C HIS A 240 11.03 -1.48 -0.27
N VAL A 241 12.05 -1.79 -1.09
CA VAL A 241 13.35 -1.12 -0.99
C VAL A 241 13.23 0.39 -1.24
N LEU A 242 12.44 0.81 -2.23
CA LEU A 242 12.23 2.23 -2.52
C LEU A 242 11.42 2.95 -1.42
N VAL A 243 10.49 2.25 -0.76
CA VAL A 243 9.78 2.78 0.43
C VAL A 243 10.77 3.04 1.57
N VAL A 244 11.68 2.09 1.84
CA VAL A 244 12.75 2.26 2.85
C VAL A 244 13.68 3.42 2.50
N VAL A 245 14.13 3.51 1.25
CA VAL A 245 14.97 4.63 0.80
C VAL A 245 14.22 5.96 0.95
N GLY A 246 12.95 6.02 0.53
CA GLY A 246 12.10 7.20 0.67
C GLY A 246 11.93 7.62 2.13
N SER A 247 11.69 6.67 3.03
CA SER A 247 11.52 6.96 4.46
C SER A 247 12.81 7.42 5.12
N VAL A 248 13.97 6.88 4.72
CA VAL A 248 15.27 7.32 5.24
C VAL A 248 15.53 8.77 4.83
N LEU A 249 15.26 9.12 3.57
CA LEU A 249 15.43 10.50 3.08
C LEU A 249 14.50 11.46 3.81
N GLN A 250 13.22 11.10 3.99
CA GLN A 250 12.28 11.91 4.76
C GLN A 250 12.66 12.00 6.25
N PHE A 251 13.13 10.92 6.85
CA PHE A 251 13.60 10.90 8.23
C PHE A 251 14.75 11.89 8.43
N LEU A 252 15.73 11.88 7.53
CA LEU A 252 16.84 12.83 7.55
C LEU A 252 16.36 14.27 7.36
N ALA A 253 15.40 14.51 6.45
CA ALA A 253 14.80 15.83 6.29
C ALA A 253 14.16 16.33 7.60
N ILE A 254 13.39 15.47 8.28
CA ILE A 254 12.68 15.80 9.51
C ILE A 254 13.66 16.04 10.66
N VAL A 255 14.58 15.10 10.92
CA VAL A 255 15.48 15.17 12.07
C VAL A 255 16.52 16.29 11.94
N LEU A 256 17.00 16.58 10.74
CA LEU A 256 18.07 17.56 10.54
C LEU A 256 17.56 18.99 10.30
N TYR A 257 16.33 19.15 9.80
CA TYR A 257 15.84 20.45 9.33
C TYR A 257 14.45 20.86 9.85
N VAL A 258 13.72 19.98 10.56
CA VAL A 258 12.35 20.26 11.03
C VAL A 258 12.24 20.21 12.56
N LEU A 259 12.77 19.17 13.21
CA LEU A 259 12.73 18.98 14.66
C LEU A 259 13.76 19.88 15.36
#